data_AF-A0A2M7VWC8-F1
#
_entry.id   AF-A0A2M7VWC8-F1
#
_cell.length_a   1.000
_cell.length_b   1.000
_cell.length_c   1.000
_cell.angle_alpha   90.00
_cell.angle_beta   90.00
_cell.angle_gamma   90.00
#
_symmetry.space_group_name_H-M   'P 1'
#
loop_
_entity.id
_entity.type
_entity.pdbx_description
1 polymer ?
#
loop_
_entity_poly.entity_id
_entity_poly.type
_entity_poly.pdbx_seq_one_letter_code
_entity_poly.pdbx_strand_id
1 'polypeptide(L)'
;MDFKKIANKKIPKWLGWGVILILVGYIFFTVLSEQNELSKYGVETEAVVTSYTWGNKGMKNIEFKFKANNKLYTGYDHASSLPCGIESEDCVGTKVKIIYSSRDPNVSELVLGEGYY
;
A
#
# COMPACT_ATOMS: atom_id res chain seq x y z
N MET A 1 -48.59 -28.49 19.97
CA MET A 1 -47.48 -27.65 20.47
C MET A 1 -47.67 -26.24 19.90
N ASP A 2 -48.07 -25.29 20.74
CA ASP A 2 -48.47 -23.93 20.34
C ASP A 2 -47.26 -23.05 20.01
N PHE A 3 -46.99 -22.85 18.71
CA PHE A 3 -45.94 -21.97 18.20
C PHE A 3 -46.23 -20.46 18.40
N LYS A 4 -47.44 -20.09 18.84
CA LYS A 4 -47.86 -18.69 18.99
C LYS A 4 -47.21 -17.93 20.15
N LYS A 5 -46.60 -18.61 21.13
CA LYS A 5 -46.02 -17.97 22.32
C LYS A 5 -44.63 -17.37 22.14
N ILE A 6 -43.94 -17.64 21.03
CA ILE A 6 -42.54 -17.20 20.83
C ILE A 6 -42.48 -15.82 20.15
N ALA A 7 -43.55 -15.39 19.46
CA ALA A 7 -43.53 -14.19 18.62
C ALA A 7 -43.63 -12.85 19.37
N ASN A 8 -43.87 -12.84 20.69
CA ASN A 8 -44.18 -11.62 21.43
C ASN A 8 -43.26 -11.39 22.65
N LYS A 9 -41.99 -11.81 22.55
CA LYS A 9 -40.98 -11.48 23.55
C LYS A 9 -40.34 -10.15 23.16
N LYS A 10 -40.77 -9.06 23.81
CA LYS A 10 -40.18 -7.72 23.65
C LYS A 10 -38.67 -7.83 23.84
N ILE A 11 -37.91 -7.71 22.76
CA ILE A 11 -36.45 -7.71 22.82
C ILE A 11 -36.06 -6.51 23.69
N PRO A 12 -35.36 -6.73 24.83
CA PRO A 12 -34.97 -5.63 25.69
C PRO A 12 -34.03 -4.73 24.90
N LYS A 13 -34.32 -3.42 24.87
CA LYS A 13 -33.61 -2.44 24.04
C LYS A 13 -32.09 -2.48 24.26
N TRP A 14 -31.63 -2.84 25.45
CA TRP A 14 -30.21 -3.02 25.78
C TRP A 14 -29.49 -4.11 24.97
N LEU A 15 -30.19 -5.15 24.50
CA LEU A 15 -29.58 -6.17 23.65
C LEU A 15 -29.19 -5.61 22.28
N GLY A 16 -29.96 -4.66 21.75
CA GLY A 16 -29.64 -3.98 20.49
C GLY A 16 -28.38 -3.11 20.58
N TRP A 17 -28.18 -2.43 21.71
CA TRP A 17 -27.00 -1.59 21.95
C TRP A 17 -25.71 -2.42 22.06
N GLY A 18 -25.79 -3.61 22.66
CA GLY A 18 -24.65 -4.52 22.74
C GLY A 18 -24.15 -4.97 21.37
N VAL A 19 -25.08 -5.30 20.45
CA VAL A 19 -24.73 -5.71 19.08
C VAL A 19 -24.10 -4.54 18.30
N ILE A 20 -24.60 -3.32 18.49
CA ILE A 20 -24.04 -2.12 17.86
C ILE A 20 -22.62 -1.84 18.35
N LEU A 21 -22.36 -1.93 19.66
CA LEU A 21 -21.01 -1.73 20.21
C LEU A 21 -20.01 -2.77 19.71
N ILE A 22 -20.42 -4.03 19.57
CA ILE A 22 -19.58 -5.10 19.01
C ILE A 22 -19.26 -4.81 17.54
N LEU A 23 -20.25 -4.38 16.75
CA LEU A 23 -20.04 -3.99 15.35
C LEU A 23 -19.08 -2.81 15.22
N VAL A 24 -19.25 -1.77 16.03
CA VAL A 24 -18.35 -0.60 16.03
C VAL A 24 -16.93 -1.01 16.44
N GLY A 25 -16.79 -1.84 17.48
CA GLY A 25 -15.50 -2.36 17.92
C GLY A 25 -14.80 -3.20 16.84
N TYR A 26 -15.55 -4.03 16.11
CA TYR A 26 -15.02 -4.85 15.03
C TYR A 26 -14.51 -4.00 13.84
N ILE A 27 -15.28 -2.98 13.44
CA ILE A 27 -14.87 -2.03 12.39
C ILE A 27 -13.61 -1.27 12.83
N PHE A 28 -13.55 -0.85 14.10
CA PHE A 28 -12.37 -0.14 14.62
C PHE A 28 -11.13 -1.03 14.67
N PHE A 29 -11.29 -2.30 15.06
CA PHE A 29 -10.20 -3.27 15.14
C PHE A 29 -9.65 -3.64 13.75
N THR A 30 -10.52 -3.83 12.76
CA THR A 30 -10.11 -4.12 11.37
C THR A 30 -9.30 -2.98 10.77
N VAL A 31 -9.73 -1.72 10.96
CA VAL A 31 -8.98 -0.54 10.50
C VAL A 31 -7.63 -0.41 11.22
N LEU A 32 -7.55 -0.69 12.52
CA LEU A 32 -6.28 -0.66 13.28
C LEU A 32 -5.32 -1.79 12.88
N SER A 33 -5.85 -2.98 12.60
CA SER A 33 -5.09 -4.15 12.17
C SER A 33 -4.39 -3.90 10.83
N GLU A 34 -5.11 -3.35 9.86
CA GLU A 34 -4.54 -2.99 8.55
C GLU A 34 -3.39 -2.00 8.71
N GLN A 35 -3.54 -0.95 9.53
CA GLN A 35 -2.45 0.00 9.73
C GLN A 35 -1.22 -0.60 10.41
N ASN A 36 -1.38 -1.61 11.29
CA ASN A 36 -0.26 -2.19 12.02
C ASN A 36 0.60 -3.13 11.16
N GLU A 37 0.01 -3.91 10.25
CA GLU A 37 0.78 -4.77 9.34
C GLU A 37 1.44 -3.95 8.21
N LEU A 38 0.72 -2.96 7.65
CA LEU A 38 1.25 -2.07 6.62
C LEU A 38 2.35 -1.11 7.11
N SER A 39 2.39 -0.79 8.42
CA SER A 39 3.44 0.10 8.97
C SER A 39 4.80 -0.58 9.20
N LYS A 40 4.86 -1.93 9.20
CA LYS A 40 6.09 -2.67 9.52
C LYS A 40 6.99 -2.95 8.32
N TYR A 41 6.42 -3.10 7.13
CA TYR A 41 7.17 -3.54 5.94
C TYR A 41 7.11 -2.56 4.77
N GLY A 42 6.47 -1.41 4.96
CA GLY A 42 6.13 -0.51 3.87
C GLY A 42 5.02 -1.09 2.98
N VAL A 43 4.54 -0.28 2.05
CA VAL A 43 3.53 -0.69 1.07
C VAL A 43 4.22 -0.89 -0.27
N GLU A 44 4.11 -2.09 -0.85
CA GLU A 44 4.49 -2.33 -2.24
C GLU A 44 3.51 -1.61 -3.17
N THR A 45 4.02 -0.74 -4.03
CA THR A 45 3.23 -0.11 -5.09
C THR A 45 4.01 -0.07 -6.40
N GLU A 46 3.26 0.10 -7.49
CA GLU A 46 3.83 0.44 -8.79
C GLU A 46 4.19 1.92 -8.82
N ALA A 47 5.40 2.21 -9.30
CA ALA A 47 5.87 3.53 -9.67
C ALA A 47 6.19 3.57 -11.16
N VAL A 48 6.08 4.75 -11.76
CA VAL A 48 6.45 4.99 -13.17
C VAL A 48 7.73 5.81 -13.18
N VAL A 49 8.77 5.29 -13.85
CA VAL A 49 10.02 6.03 -14.06
C VAL A 49 9.73 7.25 -14.93
N THR A 50 10.06 8.44 -14.42
CA THR A 50 9.84 9.71 -15.15
C THR A 50 11.11 10.22 -15.80
N SER A 51 12.26 9.96 -15.20
CA SER A 51 13.56 10.27 -15.78
C SER A 51 14.64 9.42 -15.13
N TYR A 52 15.75 9.27 -15.83
CA TYR A 52 16.97 8.75 -15.25
C TYR A 52 18.15 9.58 -15.75
N THR A 53 19.21 9.66 -14.94
CA THR A 53 20.47 10.30 -15.33
C THR A 53 21.63 9.40 -14.95
N TRP A 54 22.68 9.39 -15.77
CA TRP A 54 23.91 8.69 -15.42
C TRP A 54 24.63 9.44 -14.29
N GLY A 55 24.74 8.78 -13.14
CA GLY A 55 25.53 9.23 -12.02
C GLY A 55 26.99 8.81 -12.15
N ASN A 56 27.80 9.22 -11.17
CA ASN A 56 29.20 8.81 -11.09
C ASN A 56 29.29 7.30 -10.78
N LYS A 57 30.32 6.64 -11.33
CA LYS A 57 30.63 5.20 -11.12
C LYS A 57 29.62 4.20 -11.73
N GLY A 58 28.93 4.58 -12.80
CA GLY A 58 28.05 3.66 -13.55
C GLY A 58 26.72 3.36 -12.86
N MET A 59 26.36 4.12 -11.82
CA MET A 59 25.02 4.09 -11.22
C MET A 59 24.10 5.06 -11.98
N LYS A 60 22.83 4.67 -12.16
CA LYS A 60 21.77 5.50 -12.73
C LYS A 60 20.99 6.12 -11.56
N ASN A 61 20.86 7.45 -11.56
CA ASN A 61 19.91 8.15 -10.68
C ASN A 61 18.55 8.08 -11.35
N ILE A 62 17.55 7.55 -10.65
CA ILE A 62 16.22 7.32 -11.19
C ILE A 62 15.24 8.19 -10.41
N GLU A 63 14.44 8.94 -11.15
CA GLU A 63 13.26 9.62 -10.63
C GLU A 63 12.03 8.82 -11.03
N PHE A 64 11.14 8.57 -10.08
CA PHE A 64 9.90 7.85 -10.32
C PHE A 64 8.73 8.51 -9.60
N LYS A 65 7.55 8.37 -10.19
CA LYS A 65 6.29 8.83 -9.59
C LYS A 65 5.42 7.66 -9.21
N PHE A 66 4.87 7.74 -8.02
CA PHE A 66 3.97 6.71 -7.49
C PHE A 66 2.78 7.37 -6.78
N LYS A 67 1.74 6.57 -6.58
CA LYS A 67 0.51 7.03 -5.94
C LYS A 67 0.35 6.33 -4.60
N ALA A 68 0.32 7.11 -3.52
CA ALA A 68 0.06 6.63 -2.17
C ALA A 68 -1.10 7.45 -1.58
N ASN A 69 -2.07 6.78 -0.94
CA ASN A 69 -3.24 7.45 -0.32
C ASN A 69 -3.93 8.48 -1.24
N ASN A 70 -4.09 8.11 -2.51
CA ASN A 70 -4.68 8.95 -3.56
C ASN A 70 -3.91 10.25 -3.91
N LYS A 71 -2.67 10.41 -3.43
CA LYS A 71 -1.76 11.50 -3.77
C LYS A 71 -0.57 10.99 -4.58
N LEU A 72 -0.06 11.84 -5.48
CA LEU A 72 1.14 11.56 -6.27
C LEU A 72 2.38 12.02 -5.51
N TYR A 73 3.37 11.15 -5.43
CA TYR A 73 4.67 11.38 -4.83
C TYR A 73 5.76 11.16 -5.88
N THR A 74 6.89 11.84 -5.69
CA THR A 74 8.08 11.68 -6.52
C THR A 74 9.20 11.17 -5.62
N GLY A 75 9.74 10.00 -5.95
CA GLY A 75 10.87 9.38 -5.27
C GLY A 75 12.11 9.43 -6.15
N TYR A 76 13.27 9.35 -5.50
CA TYR A 76 14.58 9.31 -6.13
C TYR A 76 15.37 8.15 -5.56
N ASP A 77 16.00 7.37 -6.42
CA ASP A 77 16.87 6.27 -6.00
C ASP A 77 18.04 6.07 -6.98
N HIS A 78 19.03 5.30 -6.57
CA HIS A 78 20.21 4.96 -7.34
C HIS A 78 20.26 3.47 -7.62
N ALA A 79 20.38 3.09 -8.88
CA ALA A 79 20.55 1.70 -9.26
C ALA A 79 21.61 1.48 -10.31
N SER A 80 22.32 0.36 -10.19
CA SER A 80 23.27 -0.11 -11.20
C SER A 80 22.58 -0.72 -12.42
N SER A 81 21.40 -1.32 -12.23
CA SER A 81 20.62 -1.99 -13.27
C SER A 81 19.14 -1.63 -13.12
N LEU A 82 18.45 -1.50 -14.24
CA LEU A 82 17.00 -1.31 -14.30
C LEU A 82 16.41 -2.47 -15.12
N PRO A 83 15.16 -2.88 -14.84
CA PRO A 83 14.49 -3.96 -15.56
C PRO A 83 14.26 -3.65 -17.05
N CYS A 84 14.39 -2.38 -17.46
CA CYS A 84 14.24 -1.90 -18.83
C CYS A 84 15.46 -2.15 -19.74
N GLY A 85 16.43 -2.96 -19.33
CA GLY A 85 17.63 -3.26 -20.12
C GLY A 85 18.76 -2.23 -19.95
N ILE A 86 19.88 -2.49 -20.63
CA ILE A 86 21.14 -1.73 -20.51
C ILE A 86 20.99 -0.34 -21.13
N GLU A 87 20.28 -0.27 -22.25
CA GLU A 87 20.04 0.95 -23.01
C GLU A 87 18.90 1.76 -22.43
N SER A 88 19.11 3.06 -22.41
CA SER A 88 18.49 3.90 -21.41
C SER A 88 17.19 4.54 -21.89
N GLU A 89 17.02 4.71 -23.20
CA GLU A 89 15.96 5.52 -23.79
C GLU A 89 14.54 4.95 -23.57
N ASP A 90 14.41 3.63 -23.40
CA ASP A 90 13.12 2.96 -23.24
C ASP A 90 12.63 2.87 -21.78
N CYS A 91 13.42 3.37 -20.82
CA CYS A 91 13.09 3.19 -19.41
C CYS A 91 12.04 4.18 -18.89
N VAL A 92 11.89 5.34 -19.53
CA VAL A 92 10.87 6.33 -19.15
C VAL A 92 9.49 5.78 -19.46
N GLY A 93 8.58 5.83 -18.48
CA GLY A 93 7.26 5.22 -18.58
C GLY A 93 7.21 3.76 -18.14
N THR A 94 8.34 3.14 -17.85
CA THR A 94 8.38 1.77 -17.30
C THR A 94 7.84 1.75 -15.88
N LYS A 95 7.03 0.73 -15.59
CA LYS A 95 6.54 0.47 -14.24
C LYS A 95 7.56 -0.34 -13.46
N VAL A 96 7.93 0.16 -12.28
CA VAL A 96 8.84 -0.49 -11.34
C VAL A 96 8.13 -0.67 -10.00
N LYS A 97 8.51 -1.72 -9.27
CA LYS A 97 8.03 -1.90 -7.89
C LYS A 97 8.86 -1.05 -6.95
N ILE A 98 8.17 -0.38 -6.04
CA ILE A 98 8.80 0.35 -4.94
C ILE A 98 8.14 -0.06 -3.63
N ILE A 99 8.88 0.08 -2.55
CA ILE A 99 8.37 -0.02 -1.19
C ILE A 99 8.49 1.37 -0.57
N TYR A 100 7.38 1.92 -0.08
CA TYR A 100 7.41 3.17 0.68
C TYR A 100 6.89 2.96 2.11
N SER A 101 7.40 3.74 3.05
CA SER A 101 6.91 3.71 4.43
C SER A 101 5.51 4.31 4.48
N SER A 102 4.51 3.53 4.93
CA SER A 102 3.15 4.06 5.12
C SER A 102 3.09 5.25 6.10
N ARG A 103 4.12 5.42 6.95
CA ARG A 103 4.22 6.55 7.89
C ARG A 103 4.79 7.81 7.23
N ASP A 104 5.67 7.66 6.25
CA ASP A 104 6.23 8.76 5.46
C ASP A 104 6.41 8.35 3.99
N PRO A 105 5.46 8.74 3.11
CA PRO A 105 5.53 8.42 1.68
C PRO A 105 6.64 9.18 0.94
N ASN A 106 7.42 10.05 1.60
CA ASN A 106 8.63 10.62 1.00
C ASN A 106 9.85 9.68 1.13
N VAL A 107 9.75 8.65 1.98
CA VAL A 107 10.78 7.63 2.15
C VAL A 107 10.36 6.39 1.37
N SER A 108 10.91 6.26 0.16
CA SER A 108 10.68 5.15 -0.75
C SER A 108 12.01 4.50 -1.14
N GLU A 109 12.01 3.17 -1.23
CA GLU A 109 13.11 2.38 -1.74
C GLU A 109 12.66 1.64 -3.00
N LEU A 110 13.48 1.71 -4.04
CA LEU A 110 13.25 1.06 -5.30
C LEU A 110 13.63 -0.42 -5.19
N VAL A 111 12.67 -1.31 -5.39
CA VAL A 111 12.92 -2.76 -5.29
C VAL A 111 13.26 -3.31 -6.65
N LEU A 112 14.54 -3.55 -6.86
CA LEU A 112 15.07 -4.22 -8.04
C LEU A 112 15.26 -5.69 -7.72
N GLY A 113 14.14 -6.43 -7.74
CA GLY A 113 14.15 -7.88 -7.53
C GLY A 113 14.65 -8.63 -8.76
N GLU A 114 15.57 -9.57 -8.54
CA GLU A 114 15.92 -10.65 -9.46
C GLU A 114 14.66 -11.45 -9.82
N GLY A 115 14.06 -11.19 -10.98
CA GLY A 115 12.81 -11.88 -11.33
C GLY A 115 12.01 -11.35 -12.52
N TYR A 116 12.59 -10.49 -13.35
CA TYR A 116 12.02 -10.17 -14.66
C TYR A 116 12.93 -10.78 -15.74
N TYR A 117 12.68 -12.06 -16.02
CA TYR A 117 13.10 -12.80 -17.21
C TYR A 117 11.86 -13.28 -17.94
#